data_AF-A0A9J6DC60-F1
#
_entry.id   AF-A0A9J6DC60-F1
#
_cell.length_a   1.000
_cell.length_b   1.000
_cell.length_c   1.000
_cell.angle_alpha   90.00
_cell.angle_beta   90.00
_cell.angle_gamma   90.00
#
_symmetry.space_group_name_H-M   'P 1'
#
loop_
_entity.id
_entity.type
_entity.pdbx_description
1 polymer ?
#
loop_
_entity_poly.entity_id
_entity_poly.type
_entity_poly.pdbx_seq_one_letter_code
_entity_poly.pdbx_strand_id
1 'polypeptide(L)'
;MPNKCCVPGCTGNYKTGKKIQVFSFPKDADALKQWLHAIPRKDFVPTSCTKVCADHFDASRIEKTTSYTDPRTGRVIEVALPVPRLRPGSVPTVFPGCPSYLSVRDQSTRETPDAKRSRQEASQLARAVEESLASYEAEQERDRFSSLEELRARLQGVSVSPKWTVIHKEECSMFLNIIDYREPCLNASLTVFANLEVFACYQGSPIKNLGSAVVPDSVQKVSSLLQILNNLSMLSEERCTYRHLAQAIHSLLDKLEASIDEGEKETVNFMKEQLLLLSAESIQYSTQVMVFACILRTISPHAYKFLRSTGTLTLPHPSTIRNVCSSIKMCPQVDSSDDTFLQYVSQRFKHLQPYEHTVTLMLDEIHIKPCLDYKGGNICGAAVNSNEVATSVRVFMIQSLLSAFKEVAHILPVKTVQGEDLHCMLKKVILGLEEIGYRVIAVVCDNNSLNRKAMKMFLPEP
;
A
#
# COMPACT_ATOMS: atom_id res chain seq x y z
N MET A 1 -61.60 -4.52 -27.99
CA MET A 1 -62.90 -3.94 -27.60
C MET A 1 -62.88 -3.68 -26.10
N PRO A 2 -63.46 -2.57 -25.59
CA PRO A 2 -63.48 -2.30 -24.16
C PRO A 2 -64.33 -3.34 -23.42
N ASN A 3 -63.78 -3.95 -22.38
CA ASN A 3 -64.48 -4.94 -21.55
C ASN A 3 -65.60 -4.23 -20.77
N LYS A 4 -66.83 -4.72 -20.95
CA LYS A 4 -68.05 -4.17 -20.35
C LYS A 4 -68.23 -4.66 -18.92
N CYS A 5 -68.83 -3.85 -18.06
CA CYS A 5 -69.18 -4.27 -16.70
C CYS A 5 -70.28 -5.36 -16.71
N CYS A 6 -70.15 -6.39 -15.88
CA CYS A 6 -71.11 -7.49 -15.78
C CYS A 6 -72.22 -7.29 -14.74
N VAL A 7 -72.12 -6.24 -13.91
CA VAL A 7 -73.07 -5.93 -12.84
C VAL A 7 -74.41 -5.49 -13.43
N PRO A 8 -75.55 -6.06 -13.00
CA PRO A 8 -76.87 -5.67 -13.49
C PRO A 8 -77.13 -4.17 -13.33
N GLY A 9 -77.72 -3.55 -14.36
CA GLY A 9 -78.01 -2.11 -14.36
C GLY A 9 -76.81 -1.19 -14.54
N CYS A 10 -75.58 -1.70 -14.63
CA CYS A 10 -74.40 -0.89 -14.89
C CYS A 10 -74.11 -0.73 -16.39
N THR A 11 -73.95 0.51 -16.85
CA THR A 11 -73.60 0.85 -18.23
C THR A 11 -72.11 1.14 -18.43
N GLY A 12 -71.26 0.83 -17.44
CA GLY A 12 -69.81 1.05 -17.50
C GLY A 12 -69.14 0.36 -18.69
N ASN A 13 -68.40 1.14 -19.49
CA ASN A 13 -67.73 0.73 -20.73
C ASN A 13 -68.65 0.25 -21.88
N TYR A 14 -69.97 0.43 -21.80
CA TYR A 14 -70.88 0.26 -22.94
C TYR A 14 -70.78 1.43 -23.93
N LYS A 15 -71.36 1.32 -25.14
CA LYS A 15 -71.28 2.37 -26.17
C LYS A 15 -71.81 3.73 -25.69
N THR A 16 -72.82 3.72 -24.82
CA THR A 16 -73.51 4.89 -24.27
C THR A 16 -73.07 5.26 -22.84
N GLY A 17 -72.10 4.55 -22.26
CA GLY A 17 -71.72 4.70 -20.86
C GLY A 17 -70.29 5.24 -20.63
N LYS A 18 -70.00 5.60 -19.38
CA LYS A 18 -68.70 6.16 -18.95
C LYS A 18 -67.57 5.14 -19.12
N LYS A 19 -66.41 5.61 -19.58
CA LYS A 19 -65.17 4.83 -19.61
C LYS A 19 -64.57 4.75 -18.21
N ILE A 20 -64.49 3.55 -17.64
CA ILE A 20 -64.07 3.32 -16.25
C ILE A 20 -63.10 2.14 -16.20
N GLN A 21 -62.15 2.19 -15.26
CA GLN A 21 -61.25 1.07 -14.96
C GLN A 21 -62.08 -0.17 -14.58
N VAL A 22 -61.69 -1.32 -15.12
CA VAL A 22 -62.36 -2.59 -14.88
C VAL A 22 -61.40 -3.61 -14.30
N PHE A 23 -61.90 -4.39 -13.35
CA PHE A 23 -61.16 -5.43 -12.65
C PHE A 23 -61.66 -6.81 -13.09
N SER A 24 -60.73 -7.75 -13.14
CA SER A 24 -61.03 -9.16 -13.43
C SER A 24 -61.49 -9.86 -12.15
N PHE A 25 -62.26 -10.93 -12.30
CA PHE A 25 -62.60 -11.78 -11.17
C PHE A 25 -61.33 -12.38 -10.53
N PRO A 26 -61.31 -12.53 -9.19
CA PRO A 26 -60.21 -13.18 -8.49
C PRO A 26 -59.99 -14.61 -8.99
N LYS A 27 -58.73 -15.07 -8.99
CA LYS A 27 -58.38 -16.49 -9.23
C LYS A 27 -58.56 -17.34 -7.98
N ASP A 28 -58.51 -16.71 -6.81
CA ASP A 28 -58.71 -17.36 -5.52
C ASP A 28 -60.16 -17.82 -5.36
N ALA A 29 -60.36 -19.07 -4.91
CA ALA A 29 -61.66 -19.72 -4.91
C ALA A 29 -62.63 -19.06 -3.91
N ASP A 30 -62.13 -18.59 -2.77
CA ASP A 30 -62.97 -18.01 -1.73
C ASP A 30 -63.33 -16.56 -2.07
N ALA A 31 -62.37 -15.77 -2.57
CA ALA A 31 -62.66 -14.44 -3.10
C ALA A 31 -63.63 -14.49 -4.31
N LEU A 32 -63.50 -15.49 -5.18
CA LEU A 32 -64.42 -15.70 -6.30
C LEU A 32 -65.85 -15.98 -5.81
N LYS A 33 -66.01 -16.87 -4.81
CA LYS A 33 -67.32 -17.12 -4.18
C LYS A 33 -67.93 -15.86 -3.57
N GLN A 34 -67.11 -15.06 -2.88
CA GLN A 34 -67.57 -13.80 -2.29
C GLN A 34 -68.04 -12.80 -3.35
N TRP A 35 -67.34 -12.69 -4.49
CA TRP A 35 -67.75 -11.83 -5.60
C TRP A 35 -69.05 -12.32 -6.26
N LEU A 36 -69.21 -13.63 -6.45
CA LEU A 36 -70.42 -14.21 -7.02
C LEU A 36 -71.63 -14.06 -6.08
N HIS A 37 -71.41 -14.17 -4.78
CA HIS A 37 -72.45 -13.91 -3.78
C HIS A 37 -72.83 -12.43 -3.72
N ALA A 38 -71.86 -11.52 -3.86
CA ALA A 38 -72.09 -10.08 -3.78
C ALA A 38 -72.80 -9.51 -5.01
N ILE A 39 -72.50 -10.03 -6.21
CA ILE A 39 -73.11 -9.54 -7.45
C ILE A 39 -74.54 -10.10 -7.57
N PRO A 40 -75.58 -9.26 -7.65
CA PRO A 40 -76.98 -9.70 -7.60
C PRO A 40 -77.45 -10.26 -8.95
N ARG A 41 -76.86 -11.39 -9.39
CA ARG A 41 -77.17 -12.03 -10.66
C ARG A 41 -77.37 -13.53 -10.47
N LYS A 42 -78.58 -14.00 -10.74
CA LYS A 42 -78.95 -15.41 -10.62
C LYS A 42 -78.23 -16.28 -11.66
N ASP A 43 -77.76 -17.46 -11.25
CA ASP A 43 -77.15 -18.50 -12.11
C ASP A 43 -76.00 -18.00 -12.99
N PHE A 44 -75.14 -17.12 -12.43
CA PHE A 44 -74.07 -16.46 -13.17
C PHE A 44 -72.74 -17.22 -13.12
N VAL A 45 -72.17 -17.53 -14.30
CA VAL A 45 -70.84 -18.12 -14.43
C VAL A 45 -69.91 -17.11 -15.12
N PRO A 46 -68.88 -16.58 -14.42
CA PRO A 46 -67.98 -15.58 -14.98
C PRO A 46 -67.00 -16.25 -15.96
N THR A 47 -66.78 -15.62 -17.11
CA THR A 47 -65.74 -15.99 -18.08
C THR A 47 -64.50 -15.11 -17.92
N SER A 48 -63.38 -15.47 -18.57
CA SER A 48 -62.14 -14.67 -18.56
C SER A 48 -62.33 -13.22 -19.05
N CYS A 49 -63.33 -13.00 -19.91
CA CYS A 49 -63.71 -11.70 -20.47
C CYS A 49 -64.67 -10.91 -19.57
N THR A 50 -65.20 -11.52 -18.51
CA THR A 50 -66.15 -10.87 -17.60
C THR A 50 -65.40 -9.96 -16.63
N LYS A 51 -65.81 -8.69 -16.53
CA LYS A 51 -65.18 -7.69 -15.65
C LYS A 51 -66.20 -6.91 -14.82
N VAL A 52 -65.75 -6.35 -13.70
CA VAL A 52 -66.51 -5.42 -12.83
C VAL A 52 -65.81 -4.06 -12.85
N CYS A 53 -66.55 -2.95 -13.03
CA CYS A 53 -65.94 -1.61 -13.03
C CYS A 53 -65.65 -1.09 -11.61
N ALA A 54 -64.72 -0.13 -11.53
CA ALA A 54 -64.28 0.48 -10.28
C ALA A 54 -65.40 1.15 -9.46
N ASP A 55 -66.48 1.60 -10.11
CA ASP A 55 -67.62 2.24 -9.43
C ASP A 55 -68.37 1.30 -8.47
N HIS A 56 -68.13 -0.01 -8.55
CA HIS A 56 -68.73 -1.00 -7.64
C HIS A 56 -67.87 -1.28 -6.39
N PHE A 57 -66.69 -0.69 -6.30
CA PHE A 57 -65.77 -0.82 -5.17
C PHE A 57 -65.62 0.52 -4.45
N ASP A 58 -65.41 0.47 -3.14
CA ASP A 58 -65.03 1.66 -2.38
C ASP A 58 -63.64 2.16 -2.82
N ALA A 59 -63.47 3.48 -2.91
CA ALA A 59 -62.21 4.08 -3.36
C ALA A 59 -61.01 3.68 -2.49
N SER A 60 -61.21 3.40 -1.20
CA SER A 60 -60.18 2.91 -0.27
C SER A 60 -59.66 1.51 -0.59
N ARG A 61 -60.47 0.70 -1.29
CA ARG A 61 -60.15 -0.67 -1.71
C ARG A 61 -59.36 -0.71 -3.03
N ILE A 62 -59.16 0.44 -3.68
CA ILE A 62 -58.41 0.59 -4.92
C ILE A 62 -57.02 1.19 -4.60
N GLU A 63 -55.97 0.39 -4.75
CA GLU A 63 -54.59 0.85 -4.65
C GLU A 63 -54.18 1.59 -5.93
N LYS A 64 -53.78 2.86 -5.77
CA LYS A 64 -53.30 3.73 -6.84
C LYS A 64 -51.82 4.08 -6.71
N THR A 65 -51.22 3.84 -5.55
CA THR A 65 -49.81 4.13 -5.25
C THR A 65 -49.16 2.90 -4.62
N THR A 66 -47.85 2.76 -4.81
CA THR A 66 -47.00 1.77 -4.12
C THR A 66 -45.92 2.52 -3.37
N SER A 67 -45.61 2.08 -2.16
CA SER A 67 -44.53 2.63 -1.34
C SER A 67 -43.37 1.64 -1.22
N TYR A 68 -42.14 2.14 -1.22
CA TYR A 68 -40.93 1.37 -0.98
C TYR A 68 -40.06 2.11 0.03
N THR A 69 -39.58 1.41 1.06
CA THR A 69 -38.67 1.99 2.05
C THR A 69 -37.26 1.54 1.73
N ASP A 70 -36.36 2.49 1.45
CA ASP A 70 -34.94 2.18 1.21
C ASP A 70 -34.27 1.73 2.53
N PRO A 71 -33.81 0.48 2.65
CA PRO A 71 -33.26 -0.05 3.88
C PRO A 71 -31.94 0.61 4.31
N ARG A 72 -31.25 1.32 3.40
CA ARG A 72 -29.97 2.00 3.71
C ARG A 72 -30.18 3.42 4.21
N THR A 73 -31.24 4.10 3.76
CA THR A 73 -31.47 5.53 4.07
C THR A 73 -32.72 5.77 4.92
N GLY A 74 -33.57 4.75 5.11
CA GLY A 74 -34.83 4.85 5.84
C GLY A 74 -35.91 5.70 5.13
N ARG A 75 -35.65 6.18 3.90
CA ARG A 75 -36.58 7.03 3.15
C ARG A 75 -37.68 6.19 2.50
N VAL A 76 -38.94 6.61 2.70
CA VAL A 76 -40.11 6.04 2.03
C VAL A 76 -40.33 6.77 0.71
N ILE A 77 -40.34 6.03 -0.39
CA ILE A 77 -40.60 6.52 -1.75
C ILE A 77 -41.97 6.02 -2.17
N GLU A 78 -42.90 6.94 -2.48
CA GLU A 78 -44.22 6.60 -3.00
C GLU A 78 -44.32 6.90 -4.49
N VAL A 79 -44.77 5.92 -5.28
CA VAL A 79 -44.91 6.03 -6.74
C VAL A 79 -46.33 5.63 -7.16
N ALA A 80 -46.92 6.35 -8.12
CA ALA A 80 -48.22 6.02 -8.68
C ALA A 80 -48.16 4.74 -9.55
N LEU A 81 -49.14 3.85 -9.40
CA LEU A 81 -49.26 2.63 -10.19
C LEU A 81 -49.79 2.95 -11.60
N PRO A 82 -49.18 2.43 -12.68
CA PRO A 82 -49.66 2.62 -14.06
C PRO A 82 -51.08 2.07 -14.29
N VAL A 83 -51.46 1.01 -13.58
CA VAL A 83 -52.80 0.43 -13.59
C VAL A 83 -53.23 0.20 -12.13
N PRO A 84 -54.32 0.82 -11.66
CA PRO A 84 -54.83 0.60 -10.31
C PRO A 84 -55.15 -0.87 -10.06
N ARG A 85 -54.95 -1.34 -8.83
CA ARG A 85 -55.24 -2.73 -8.41
C ARG A 85 -56.19 -2.72 -7.22
N LEU A 86 -56.89 -3.83 -6.98
CA LEU A 86 -57.73 -3.99 -5.79
C LEU A 86 -56.88 -4.52 -4.64
N ARG A 87 -57.10 -3.99 -3.43
CA ARG A 87 -56.53 -4.55 -2.20
C ARG A 87 -56.97 -6.02 -2.02
N PRO A 88 -56.15 -6.90 -1.46
CA PRO A 88 -56.57 -8.26 -1.11
C PRO A 88 -57.86 -8.26 -0.28
N GLY A 89 -58.81 -9.15 -0.61
CA GLY A 89 -60.11 -9.27 0.07
C GLY A 89 -61.15 -8.20 -0.30
N SER A 90 -60.88 -7.35 -1.30
CA SER A 90 -61.88 -6.38 -1.79
C SER A 90 -63.02 -7.08 -2.54
N VAL A 91 -64.25 -6.76 -2.18
CA VAL A 91 -65.48 -7.27 -2.81
C VAL A 91 -66.31 -6.10 -3.37
N PRO A 92 -67.06 -6.28 -4.47
CA PRO A 92 -67.96 -5.23 -4.95
C PRO A 92 -69.11 -5.05 -3.96
N THR A 93 -69.26 -3.86 -3.39
CA THR A 93 -70.28 -3.55 -2.38
C THR A 93 -71.20 -2.41 -2.77
N VAL A 94 -70.96 -1.75 -3.91
CA VAL A 94 -71.72 -0.57 -4.35
C VAL A 94 -72.54 -0.92 -5.59
N PHE A 95 -73.87 -0.97 -5.47
CA PHE A 95 -74.80 -1.36 -6.54
C PHE A 95 -75.88 -0.29 -6.75
N PRO A 96 -75.57 0.83 -7.46
CA PRO A 96 -76.48 1.98 -7.55
C PRO A 96 -77.80 1.71 -8.29
N GLY A 97 -77.89 0.64 -9.10
CA GLY A 97 -79.10 0.22 -9.82
C GLY A 97 -79.89 -0.91 -9.13
N CYS A 98 -79.57 -1.25 -7.88
CA CYS A 98 -80.22 -2.31 -7.11
C CYS A 98 -80.75 -1.76 -5.77
N PRO A 99 -81.70 -2.45 -5.10
CA PRO A 99 -82.21 -2.02 -3.80
C PRO A 99 -81.09 -1.70 -2.79
N SER A 100 -81.24 -0.61 -2.03
CA SER A 100 -80.18 -0.03 -1.18
C SER A 100 -79.61 -0.98 -0.12
N TYR A 101 -80.39 -1.96 0.34
CA TYR A 101 -79.94 -2.97 1.30
C TYR A 101 -78.88 -3.93 0.73
N LEU A 102 -78.71 -4.00 -0.60
CA LEU A 102 -77.64 -4.76 -1.25
C LEU A 102 -76.32 -3.98 -1.33
N SER A 103 -76.34 -2.68 -1.07
CA SER A 103 -75.14 -1.84 -1.07
C SER A 103 -74.69 -1.55 0.37
N VAL A 104 -73.69 -2.28 0.86
CA VAL A 104 -73.10 -2.04 2.18
C VAL A 104 -71.95 -1.05 2.04
N ARG A 105 -72.06 0.13 2.65
CA ARG A 105 -70.93 1.07 2.76
C ARG A 105 -70.08 0.69 3.96
N ASP A 106 -68.80 0.45 3.73
CA ASP A 106 -67.83 0.16 4.78
C ASP A 106 -67.65 1.41 5.66
N GLN A 107 -67.74 1.23 6.98
CA GLN A 107 -67.41 2.28 7.94
C GLN A 107 -65.88 2.41 8.00
N SER A 108 -65.35 3.63 8.06
CA SER A 108 -63.91 3.88 8.06
C SER A 108 -63.22 3.12 9.19
N THR A 109 -62.24 2.29 8.84
CA THR A 109 -61.46 1.53 9.83
C THR A 109 -60.60 2.49 10.64
N ARG A 110 -60.81 2.50 11.97
CA ARG A 110 -60.00 3.23 12.95
C ARG A 110 -58.56 2.73 12.89
N GLU A 111 -57.59 3.65 12.78
CA GLU A 111 -56.16 3.35 12.83
C GLU A 111 -55.84 2.58 14.13
N THR A 112 -55.08 1.50 14.02
CA THR A 112 -54.72 0.69 15.20
C THR A 112 -53.80 1.48 16.12
N PRO A 113 -53.85 1.23 17.45
CA PRO A 113 -52.95 1.88 18.40
C PRO A 113 -51.47 1.73 18.04
N ASP A 114 -51.07 0.57 17.49
CA ASP A 114 -49.69 0.29 17.09
C ASP A 114 -49.25 1.14 15.89
N ALA A 115 -50.08 1.26 14.85
CA ALA A 115 -49.77 2.11 13.70
C ALA A 115 -49.63 3.59 14.12
N LYS A 116 -50.49 4.05 15.03
CA LYS A 116 -50.39 5.40 15.60
C LYS A 116 -49.09 5.58 16.39
N ARG A 117 -48.69 4.59 17.20
CA ARG A 117 -47.45 4.62 17.99
C ARG A 117 -46.22 4.64 17.07
N SER A 118 -46.13 3.73 16.09
CA SER A 118 -45.00 3.66 15.17
C SER A 118 -44.80 4.96 14.37
N ARG A 119 -45.88 5.64 13.97
CA ARG A 119 -45.78 6.96 13.32
C ARG A 119 -45.19 8.02 14.27
N GLN A 120 -45.59 8.01 15.53
CA GLN A 120 -45.07 8.96 16.53
C GLN A 120 -43.59 8.71 16.81
N GLU A 121 -43.20 7.43 16.98
CA GLU A 121 -41.80 7.03 17.17
C GLU A 121 -40.93 7.41 15.95
N ALA A 122 -41.40 7.14 14.73
CA ALA A 122 -40.71 7.52 13.51
C ALA A 122 -40.54 9.05 13.38
N SER A 123 -41.57 9.82 13.75
CA SER A 123 -41.50 11.29 13.75
C SER A 123 -40.51 11.82 14.80
N GLN A 124 -40.46 11.20 15.98
CA GLN A 124 -39.52 11.59 17.03
C GLN A 124 -38.08 11.26 16.64
N LEU A 125 -37.85 10.08 16.04
CA LEU A 125 -36.56 9.68 15.53
C LEU A 125 -36.07 10.61 14.42
N ALA A 126 -36.96 10.96 13.47
CA ALA A 126 -36.63 11.89 12.40
C ALA A 126 -36.19 13.26 12.94
N ARG A 127 -36.91 13.80 13.93
CA ARG A 127 -36.55 15.07 14.58
C ARG A 127 -35.21 14.98 15.31
N ALA A 128 -34.95 13.90 16.04
CA ALA A 128 -33.68 13.70 16.75
C ALA A 128 -32.48 13.64 15.78
N VAL A 129 -32.65 12.99 14.63
CA VAL A 129 -31.62 12.95 13.57
C VAL A 129 -31.37 14.34 12.98
N GLU A 130 -32.44 15.09 12.70
CA GLU A 130 -32.33 16.46 12.18
C GLU A 130 -31.62 17.40 13.16
N GLU A 131 -31.98 17.36 14.45
CA GLU A 131 -31.33 18.13 15.51
C GLU A 131 -29.84 17.77 15.64
N SER A 132 -29.49 16.47 15.56
CA SER A 132 -28.10 16.00 15.62
C SER A 132 -27.27 16.46 14.42
N LEU A 133 -27.84 16.45 13.22
CA LEU A 133 -27.16 16.92 12.01
C LEU A 133 -26.95 18.45 12.08
N ALA A 134 -27.97 19.20 12.48
CA ALA A 134 -27.87 20.64 12.64
C ALA A 134 -26.83 21.03 13.70
N SER A 135 -26.75 20.31 14.83
CA SER A 135 -25.72 20.56 15.83
C SER A 135 -24.31 20.26 15.33
N TYR A 136 -24.15 19.20 14.53
CA TYR A 136 -22.87 18.81 13.95
C TYR A 136 -22.38 19.83 12.91
N GLU A 137 -23.27 20.29 12.02
CA GLU A 137 -22.95 21.35 11.05
C GLU A 137 -22.57 22.67 11.74
N ALA A 138 -23.31 23.06 12.79
CA ALA A 138 -22.99 24.24 13.58
C ALA A 138 -21.66 24.13 14.33
N GLU A 139 -21.22 22.92 14.70
CA GLU A 139 -19.91 22.69 15.31
C GLU A 139 -18.79 22.72 14.27
N GLN A 140 -19.00 22.14 13.08
CA GLN A 140 -18.03 22.24 11.99
C GLN A 140 -17.80 23.68 11.53
N GLU A 141 -18.85 24.49 11.42
CA GLU A 141 -18.72 25.90 11.03
C GLU A 141 -18.06 26.75 12.12
N ARG A 142 -18.10 26.30 13.38
CA ARG A 142 -17.33 26.92 14.47
C ARG A 142 -15.85 26.51 14.47
N ASP A 143 -15.55 25.30 14.04
CA ASP A 143 -14.19 24.77 13.96
C ASP A 143 -13.42 25.27 12.73
N ARG A 144 -14.12 25.62 11.65
CA ARG A 144 -13.52 26.06 10.39
C ARG A 144 -13.12 27.54 10.44
N PHE A 145 -12.04 27.86 9.72
CA PHE A 145 -11.62 29.24 9.46
C PHE A 145 -11.06 29.36 8.05
N SER A 146 -11.16 30.56 7.50
CA SER A 146 -10.76 30.90 6.12
C SER A 146 -9.70 31.99 6.02
N SER A 147 -9.42 32.67 7.13
CA SER A 147 -8.38 33.70 7.23
C SER A 147 -7.62 33.63 8.55
N LEU A 148 -6.44 34.26 8.58
CA LEU A 148 -5.64 34.37 9.80
C LEU A 148 -6.36 35.19 10.90
N GLU A 149 -7.14 36.19 10.51
CA GLU A 149 -7.96 36.99 11.44
C GLU A 149 -9.05 36.16 12.09
N GLU A 150 -9.72 35.32 11.30
CA GLU A 150 -10.73 34.39 11.80
C GLU A 150 -10.08 33.38 12.75
N LEU A 151 -8.92 32.81 12.39
CA LEU A 151 -8.16 31.94 13.29
C LEU A 151 -7.85 32.62 14.64
N ARG A 152 -7.36 33.86 14.62
CA ARG A 152 -7.07 34.63 15.85
C ARG A 152 -8.31 34.81 16.72
N ALA A 153 -9.44 35.18 16.11
CA ALA A 153 -10.71 35.34 16.83
C ALA A 153 -11.19 34.02 17.45
N ARG A 154 -11.07 32.90 16.73
CA ARG A 154 -11.43 31.57 17.23
C ARG A 154 -10.53 31.12 18.38
N LEU A 155 -9.22 31.40 18.30
CA LEU A 155 -8.26 31.05 19.35
C LEU A 155 -8.51 31.80 20.67
N GLN A 156 -9.09 33.00 20.63
CA GLN A 156 -9.48 33.72 21.86
C GLN A 156 -10.56 32.97 22.67
N GLY A 157 -11.42 32.20 21.99
CA GLY A 157 -12.47 31.40 22.62
C GLY A 157 -12.04 29.97 22.99
N VAL A 158 -10.83 29.54 22.64
CA VAL A 158 -10.35 28.17 22.78
C VAL A 158 -9.11 28.14 23.64
N SER A 159 -9.12 27.32 24.70
CA SER A 159 -7.96 27.17 25.57
C SER A 159 -6.86 26.38 24.87
N VAL A 160 -5.84 27.08 24.39
CA VAL A 160 -4.57 26.47 23.97
C VAL A 160 -3.82 26.04 25.24
N SER A 161 -3.16 24.88 25.20
CA SER A 161 -2.37 24.37 26.33
C SER A 161 -1.35 25.42 26.81
N PRO A 162 -1.16 25.60 28.13
CA PRO A 162 -0.28 26.63 28.70
C PRO A 162 1.20 26.43 28.34
N LYS A 163 1.56 25.25 27.80
CA LYS A 163 2.91 24.96 27.28
C LYS A 163 3.25 25.77 26.03
N TRP A 164 2.26 26.37 25.37
CA TRP A 164 2.43 27.11 24.12
C TRP A 164 2.26 28.61 24.35
N THR A 165 3.29 29.38 24.02
CA THR A 165 3.21 30.82 23.89
C THR A 165 2.77 31.17 22.48
N VAL A 166 1.64 31.86 22.35
CA VAL A 166 1.09 32.29 21.05
C VAL A 166 1.46 33.73 20.77
N ILE A 167 2.06 33.98 19.60
CA ILE A 167 2.44 35.31 19.13
C ILE A 167 1.76 35.57 17.79
N HIS A 168 1.02 36.68 17.70
CA HIS A 168 0.38 37.11 16.46
C HIS A 168 1.17 38.26 15.83
N LYS A 169 1.62 38.07 14.59
CA LYS A 169 2.21 39.09 13.72
C LYS A 169 1.32 39.31 12.51
N GLU A 170 1.46 40.42 11.80
CA GLU A 170 0.62 40.78 10.64
C GLU A 170 0.41 39.60 9.67
N GLU A 171 1.50 38.97 9.24
CA GLU A 171 1.50 37.89 8.23
C GLU A 171 1.46 36.46 8.79
N CYS A 172 1.52 36.26 10.12
CA CYS A 172 1.54 34.91 10.69
C CYS A 172 1.11 34.83 12.17
N SER A 173 0.68 33.64 12.58
CA SER A 173 0.50 33.28 14.00
C SER A 173 1.49 32.19 14.37
N MET A 174 2.31 32.44 15.38
CA MET A 174 3.36 31.55 15.85
C MET A 174 2.98 30.95 17.20
N PHE A 175 3.17 29.65 17.35
CA PHE A 175 3.01 28.90 18.60
C PHE A 175 4.38 28.39 18.99
N LEU A 176 4.87 28.80 20.16
CA LEU A 176 6.21 28.50 20.65
C LEU A 176 6.13 27.68 21.93
N ASN A 177 6.78 26.53 21.95
CA ASN A 177 6.98 25.72 23.14
C ASN A 177 8.41 25.95 23.64
N ILE A 178 8.54 26.81 24.66
CA ILE A 178 9.82 27.20 25.25
C ILE A 178 9.98 26.40 26.54
N ILE A 179 11.12 25.70 26.67
CA ILE A 179 11.49 24.98 27.88
C ILE A 179 12.49 25.82 28.66
N ASP A 180 12.23 25.97 29.95
CA ASP A 180 13.09 26.70 30.87
C ASP A 180 14.01 25.71 31.61
N TYR A 181 15.21 25.46 31.06
CA TYR A 181 16.23 24.62 31.70
C TYR A 181 17.61 25.28 31.60
N ARG A 182 18.01 25.99 32.66
CA ARG A 182 19.20 26.86 32.77
C ARG A 182 19.22 28.07 31.82
N GLU A 183 18.93 27.85 30.55
CA GLU A 183 18.72 28.89 29.52
C GLU A 183 17.44 28.55 28.74
N PRO A 184 16.55 29.54 28.47
CA PRO A 184 15.31 29.29 27.76
C PRO A 184 15.61 28.86 26.32
N CYS A 185 15.20 27.64 25.97
CA CYS A 185 15.41 27.09 24.64
C CYS A 185 14.07 26.78 23.95
N LEU A 186 14.02 27.02 22.63
CA LEU A 186 12.85 26.70 21.83
C LEU A 186 12.85 25.21 21.52
N ASN A 187 11.93 24.48 22.13
CA ASN A 187 11.83 23.04 21.94
C ASN A 187 10.97 22.67 20.73
N ALA A 188 9.82 23.32 20.55
CA ALA A 188 8.98 23.14 19.36
C ALA A 188 8.36 24.46 18.93
N SER A 189 8.08 24.61 17.65
CA SER A 189 7.34 25.75 17.13
C SER A 189 6.40 25.34 16.02
N LEU A 190 5.26 26.02 15.92
CA LEU A 190 4.33 25.89 14.81
C LEU A 190 4.00 27.29 14.30
N THR A 191 4.15 27.53 13.01
CA THR A 191 3.81 28.83 12.40
C THR A 191 2.71 28.62 11.38
N VAL A 192 1.63 29.41 11.48
CA VAL A 192 0.56 29.49 10.49
C VAL A 192 0.68 30.82 9.76
N PHE A 193 0.87 30.79 8.44
CA PHE A 193 1.01 31.98 7.60
C PHE A 193 -0.33 32.53 7.12
N ALA A 194 -0.33 33.73 6.53
CA ALA A 194 -1.54 34.40 6.03
C ALA A 194 -2.29 33.60 4.95
N ASN A 195 -1.57 32.83 4.13
CA ASN A 195 -2.11 31.87 3.15
C ASN A 195 -2.60 30.55 3.78
N LEU A 196 -2.62 30.46 5.11
CA LEU A 196 -2.96 29.28 5.91
C LEU A 196 -1.96 28.12 5.79
N GLU A 197 -0.77 28.34 5.21
CA GLU A 197 0.29 27.36 5.22
C GLU A 197 0.81 27.15 6.65
N VAL A 198 1.18 25.91 6.96
CA VAL A 198 1.61 25.52 8.30
C VAL A 198 3.02 24.95 8.27
N PHE A 199 3.86 25.44 9.18
CA PHE A 199 5.23 25.00 9.32
C PHE A 199 5.53 24.61 10.76
N ALA A 200 5.79 23.32 10.98
CA ALA A 200 6.13 22.76 12.28
C ALA A 200 7.63 22.49 12.38
N CYS A 201 8.22 22.88 13.52
CA CYS A 201 9.61 22.58 13.86
C CYS A 201 9.71 21.96 15.25
N TYR A 202 10.70 21.10 15.41
CA TYR A 202 11.14 20.57 16.70
C TYR A 202 12.65 20.70 16.80
N GLN A 203 13.13 21.33 17.88
CA GLN A 203 14.54 21.67 18.12
C GLN A 203 15.22 22.30 16.88
N GLY A 204 14.48 23.19 16.21
CA GLY A 204 14.95 23.90 15.02
C GLY A 204 15.10 23.03 13.77
N SER A 205 14.48 21.85 13.71
CA SER A 205 14.39 21.01 12.50
C SER A 205 12.94 20.91 12.03
N PRO A 206 12.67 21.04 10.72
CA PRO A 206 11.32 20.95 10.18
C PRO A 206 10.77 19.52 10.34
N ILE A 207 9.54 19.41 10.82
CA ILE A 207 8.84 18.13 10.98
C ILE A 207 7.60 18.10 10.09
N LYS A 208 7.53 17.09 9.23
CA LYS A 208 6.33 16.79 8.42
C LYS A 208 5.48 15.66 9.00
N ASN A 209 6.08 14.74 9.74
CA ASN A 209 5.40 13.56 10.28
C ASN A 209 5.48 13.55 11.81
N LEU A 210 4.34 13.31 12.46
CA LEU A 210 4.18 13.22 13.90
C LEU A 210 3.43 11.93 14.27
N GLY A 211 4.19 10.87 14.52
CA GLY A 211 3.67 9.53 14.78
C GLY A 211 2.91 8.99 13.56
N SER A 212 1.59 8.84 13.69
CA SER A 212 0.69 8.43 12.60
C SER A 212 0.03 9.61 11.89
N ALA A 213 0.23 10.84 12.37
CA ALA A 213 -0.34 12.04 11.78
C ALA A 213 0.70 12.75 10.89
N VAL A 214 0.23 13.36 9.81
CA VAL A 214 1.04 14.20 8.93
C VAL A 214 0.68 15.64 9.22
N VAL A 215 1.69 16.51 9.34
CA VAL A 215 1.50 17.96 9.37
C VAL A 215 1.08 18.37 7.96
N PRO A 216 -0.17 18.82 7.76
CA PRO A 216 -0.65 19.20 6.44
C PRO A 216 0.03 20.51 5.99
N ASP A 217 0.15 20.69 4.68
CA ASP A 217 0.74 21.93 4.12
C ASP A 217 -0.09 23.16 4.47
N SER A 218 -1.42 23.02 4.63
CA SER A 218 -2.31 24.09 5.10
C SER A 218 -3.36 23.58 6.09
N VAL A 219 -3.86 24.46 6.96
CA VAL A 219 -4.87 24.13 7.98
C VAL A 219 -6.04 25.11 7.89
N GLN A 220 -7.26 24.57 7.90
CA GLN A 220 -8.51 25.34 7.90
C GLN A 220 -9.41 25.01 9.10
N LYS A 221 -8.95 24.17 10.03
CA LYS A 221 -9.70 23.69 11.19
C LYS A 221 -8.92 23.90 12.47
N VAL A 222 -9.55 24.47 13.49
CA VAL A 222 -8.91 24.70 14.79
C VAL A 222 -8.58 23.37 15.48
N SER A 223 -9.47 22.39 15.40
CA SER A 223 -9.27 21.04 15.92
C SER A 223 -8.00 20.38 15.37
N SER A 224 -7.77 20.47 14.05
CA SER A 224 -6.56 19.96 13.40
C SER A 224 -5.31 20.69 13.88
N LEU A 225 -5.38 22.02 14.04
CA LEU A 225 -4.26 22.81 14.57
C LEU A 225 -3.89 22.38 16.00
N LEU A 226 -4.89 22.25 16.88
CA LEU A 226 -4.69 21.81 18.26
C LEU A 226 -4.14 20.39 18.33
N GLN A 227 -4.57 19.50 17.43
CA GLN A 227 -4.04 18.15 17.34
C GLN A 227 -2.55 18.15 17.00
N ILE A 228 -2.11 19.00 16.08
CA ILE A 228 -0.68 19.16 15.74
C ILE A 228 0.10 19.68 16.94
N LEU A 229 -0.40 20.72 17.61
CA LEU A 229 0.22 21.28 18.83
C LEU A 229 0.33 20.25 19.94
N ASN A 230 -0.71 19.44 20.14
CA ASN A 230 -0.69 18.37 21.14
C ASN A 230 0.38 17.32 20.78
N ASN A 231 0.41 16.85 19.53
CA ASN A 231 1.40 15.88 19.06
C ASN A 231 2.84 16.41 19.17
N LEU A 232 3.07 17.69 18.87
CA LEU A 232 4.38 18.33 19.07
C LEU A 232 4.76 18.41 20.54
N SER A 233 3.80 18.69 21.42
CA SER A 233 4.06 18.73 22.87
C SER A 233 4.34 17.34 23.46
N MET A 234 3.77 16.27 22.89
CA MET A 234 4.07 14.89 23.28
C MET A 234 5.52 14.49 23.02
N LEU A 235 6.24 15.17 22.12
CA LEU A 235 7.66 14.88 21.84
C LEU A 235 8.57 15.19 23.04
N SER A 236 8.19 16.12 23.90
CA SER A 236 8.94 16.45 25.12
C SER A 236 8.43 15.77 26.38
N GLU A 237 7.38 14.95 26.29
CA GLU A 237 6.83 14.24 27.44
C GLU A 237 7.51 12.88 27.66
N GLU A 238 7.67 12.48 28.92
CA GLU A 238 8.25 11.19 29.31
C GLU A 238 7.48 9.98 28.74
N ARG A 239 6.23 10.18 28.32
CA ARG A 239 5.37 9.15 27.70
C ARG A 239 5.29 9.28 26.18
N CYS A 240 6.32 9.79 25.53
CA CYS A 240 6.37 9.85 24.08
C CYS A 240 6.37 8.44 23.48
N THR A 241 5.52 8.19 22.48
CA THR A 241 5.53 6.91 21.78
C THR A 241 6.80 6.78 20.94
N TYR A 242 7.34 5.57 20.84
CA TYR A 242 8.51 5.28 20.01
C TYR A 242 8.44 5.84 18.57
N ARG A 243 7.27 5.80 17.90
CA ARG A 243 7.12 6.32 16.53
C ARG A 243 7.36 7.83 16.42
N HIS A 244 6.84 8.59 17.37
CA HIS A 244 7.02 10.04 17.43
C HIS A 244 8.51 10.40 17.68
N LEU A 245 9.18 9.67 18.57
CA LEU A 245 10.62 9.83 18.80
C LEU A 245 11.47 9.46 17.58
N ALA A 246 11.19 8.33 16.94
CA ALA A 246 11.93 7.88 15.76
C ALA A 246 11.87 8.90 14.61
N GLN A 247 10.71 9.53 14.39
CA GLN A 247 10.54 10.57 13.38
C GLN A 247 11.26 11.87 13.76
N ALA A 248 11.22 12.28 15.02
CA ALA A 248 11.98 13.45 15.48
C ALA A 248 13.49 13.22 15.28
N ILE A 249 14.00 12.03 15.61
CA ILE A 249 15.40 11.67 15.36
C ILE A 249 15.70 11.68 13.85
N HIS A 250 14.81 11.16 13.01
CA HIS A 250 14.98 11.22 11.56
C HIS A 250 15.13 12.66 11.05
N SER A 251 14.25 13.58 11.48
CA SER A 251 14.33 15.00 11.10
C SER A 251 15.61 15.68 11.61
N LEU A 252 16.11 15.30 12.81
CA LEU A 252 17.39 15.76 13.31
C LEU A 252 18.57 15.23 12.47
N LEU A 253 18.51 13.97 12.03
CA LEU A 253 19.51 13.39 11.14
C LEU A 253 19.47 14.01 9.73
N ASP A 254 18.30 14.43 9.23
CA ASP A 254 18.18 15.20 7.98
C ASP A 254 18.91 16.55 8.08
N LYS A 255 18.76 17.24 9.21
CA LYS A 255 19.50 18.47 9.48
C LYS A 255 21.01 18.23 9.61
N LEU A 256 21.41 17.15 10.28
CA LEU A 256 22.81 16.77 10.43
C LEU A 256 23.45 16.49 9.07
N GLU A 257 22.79 15.70 8.21
CA GLU A 257 23.28 15.38 6.86
C GLU A 257 23.53 16.63 6.01
N ALA A 258 22.69 17.66 6.15
CA ALA A 258 22.87 18.93 5.44
C ALA A 258 24.05 19.78 5.95
N SER A 259 24.60 19.47 7.13
CA SER A 259 25.64 20.25 7.81
C SER A 259 27.03 19.62 7.80
N ILE A 260 27.15 18.38 7.33
CA ILE A 260 28.39 17.59 7.33
C ILE A 260 28.98 17.42 5.93
N ASP A 261 30.28 17.13 5.88
CA ASP A 261 31.01 16.84 4.64
C ASP A 261 30.55 15.51 4.01
N GLU A 262 30.73 15.37 2.69
CA GLU A 262 30.31 14.18 1.92
C GLU A 262 30.79 12.84 2.51
N GLY A 263 32.00 12.79 3.07
CA GLY A 263 32.55 11.57 3.66
C GLY A 263 31.81 11.07 4.90
N GLU A 264 31.16 11.98 5.65
CA GLU A 264 30.43 11.63 6.87
C GLU A 264 28.94 11.31 6.60
N LYS A 265 28.43 11.70 5.43
CA LYS A 265 27.03 11.45 5.04
C LYS A 265 26.68 9.98 4.98
N GLU A 266 27.61 9.11 4.57
CA GLU A 266 27.37 7.66 4.57
C GLU A 266 27.06 7.12 5.97
N THR A 267 27.73 7.66 7.00
CA THR A 267 27.48 7.26 8.39
C THR A 267 26.09 7.70 8.85
N VAL A 268 25.71 8.94 8.52
CA VAL A 268 24.37 9.46 8.85
C VAL A 268 23.28 8.68 8.10
N ASN A 269 23.49 8.38 6.83
CA ASN A 269 22.56 7.60 6.02
C ASN A 269 22.41 6.17 6.52
N PHE A 270 23.50 5.54 6.96
CA PHE A 270 23.43 4.25 7.64
C PHE A 270 22.58 4.32 8.92
N MET A 271 22.78 5.35 9.76
CA MET A 271 21.98 5.53 10.99
C MET A 271 20.49 5.77 10.70
N LYS A 272 20.17 6.59 9.69
CA LYS A 272 18.80 6.81 9.23
C LYS A 272 18.14 5.50 8.82
N GLU A 273 18.82 4.70 8.00
CA GLU A 273 18.29 3.41 7.57
C GLU A 273 18.08 2.46 8.77
N GLN A 274 19.03 2.37 9.71
CA GLN A 274 18.86 1.54 10.91
C GLN A 274 17.61 1.93 11.74
N LEU A 275 17.31 3.22 11.85
CA LEU A 275 16.10 3.71 12.53
C LEU A 275 14.83 3.35 11.76
N LEU A 276 14.84 3.50 10.43
CA LEU A 276 13.72 3.11 9.57
C LEU A 276 13.44 1.61 9.68
N LEU A 277 14.48 0.77 9.65
CA LEU A 277 14.36 -0.69 9.75
C LEU A 277 13.82 -1.13 11.12
N LEU A 278 14.13 -0.38 12.20
CA LEU A 278 13.62 -0.66 13.55
C LEU A 278 12.09 -0.45 13.65
N SER A 279 11.54 0.45 12.84
CA SER A 279 10.10 0.76 12.79
C SER A 279 9.33 0.02 11.69
N ALA A 280 10.01 -0.73 10.81
CA ALA A 280 9.41 -1.27 9.60
C ALA A 280 8.57 -2.53 9.84
N GLU A 281 7.38 -2.60 9.26
CA GLU A 281 6.54 -3.82 9.24
C GLU A 281 7.14 -4.90 8.32
N SER A 282 7.72 -4.47 7.20
CA SER A 282 8.45 -5.34 6.27
C SER A 282 9.84 -4.76 6.03
N ILE A 283 10.87 -5.58 6.25
CA ILE A 283 12.26 -5.14 6.19
C ILE A 283 12.76 -5.20 4.74
N GLN A 284 13.19 -4.05 4.20
CA GLN A 284 13.87 -3.93 2.92
C GLN A 284 15.21 -3.23 3.14
N TYR A 285 16.31 -3.87 2.75
CA TYR A 285 17.66 -3.34 2.95
C TYR A 285 18.13 -2.59 1.70
N SER A 286 18.82 -1.47 1.89
CA SER A 286 19.51 -0.78 0.81
C SER A 286 20.69 -1.59 0.27
N THR A 287 21.14 -1.23 -0.92
CA THR A 287 22.35 -1.81 -1.52
C THR A 287 23.57 -1.60 -0.62
N GLN A 288 23.68 -0.44 0.03
CA GLN A 288 24.81 -0.13 0.92
C GLN A 288 24.84 -1.05 2.15
N VAL A 289 23.70 -1.23 2.84
CA VAL A 289 23.61 -2.15 3.98
C VAL A 289 23.85 -3.59 3.55
N MET A 290 23.38 -3.99 2.37
CA MET A 290 23.66 -5.31 1.82
C MET A 290 25.15 -5.54 1.56
N VAL A 291 25.84 -4.57 0.94
CA VAL A 291 27.29 -4.62 0.72
C VAL A 291 28.04 -4.68 2.05
N PHE A 292 27.71 -3.79 2.99
CA PHE A 292 28.28 -3.78 4.34
C PHE A 292 28.11 -5.14 5.04
N ALA A 293 26.89 -5.71 5.00
CA ALA A 293 26.58 -6.99 5.60
C ALA A 293 27.36 -8.15 4.96
N CYS A 294 27.52 -8.14 3.63
CA CYS A 294 28.34 -9.11 2.90
C CYS A 294 29.82 -9.02 3.29
N ILE A 295 30.38 -7.81 3.35
CA ILE A 295 31.78 -7.58 3.72
C ILE A 295 32.02 -8.01 5.16
N LEU A 296 31.20 -7.55 6.11
CA LEU A 296 31.33 -7.87 7.52
C LEU A 296 31.25 -9.37 7.78
N ARG A 297 30.30 -10.07 7.13
CA ARG A 297 30.19 -11.53 7.23
C ARG A 297 31.39 -12.24 6.64
N THR A 298 31.97 -11.72 5.56
CA THR A 298 33.16 -12.30 4.92
C THR A 298 34.39 -12.15 5.80
N ILE A 299 34.57 -10.98 6.44
CA ILE A 299 35.67 -10.71 7.38
C ILE A 299 35.51 -11.54 8.65
N SER A 300 34.32 -11.55 9.26
CA SER A 300 34.07 -12.30 10.50
C SER A 300 32.62 -12.78 10.59
N PRO A 301 32.36 -14.06 10.26
CA PRO A 301 31.04 -14.66 10.42
C PRO A 301 30.55 -14.65 11.87
N HIS A 302 31.47 -14.74 12.84
CA HIS A 302 31.16 -14.73 14.27
C HIS A 302 30.72 -13.35 14.74
N ALA A 303 31.46 -12.29 14.36
CA ALA A 303 31.06 -10.92 14.68
C ALA A 303 29.71 -10.57 14.04
N TYR A 304 29.51 -10.97 12.77
CA TYR A 304 28.23 -10.79 12.09
C TYR A 304 27.07 -11.47 12.84
N LYS A 305 27.25 -12.74 13.24
CA LYS A 305 26.24 -13.48 13.99
C LYS A 305 25.97 -12.82 15.35
N PHE A 306 27.01 -12.38 16.05
CA PHE A 306 26.91 -11.70 17.33
C PHE A 306 26.07 -10.41 17.19
N LEU A 307 26.49 -9.46 16.36
CA LEU A 307 25.81 -8.16 16.17
C LEU A 307 24.34 -8.31 15.75
N ARG A 308 24.05 -9.32 14.94
CA ARG A 308 22.68 -9.64 14.55
C ARG A 308 21.87 -10.25 15.70
N SER A 309 22.47 -11.17 16.46
CA SER A 309 21.78 -11.86 17.58
C SER A 309 21.52 -10.95 18.77
N THR A 310 22.39 -9.95 19.01
CA THR A 310 22.20 -8.96 20.07
C THR A 310 21.16 -7.90 19.73
N GLY A 311 20.69 -7.83 18.48
CA GLY A 311 19.77 -6.80 18.03
C GLY A 311 20.39 -5.39 17.99
N THR A 312 21.72 -5.29 18.07
CA THR A 312 22.43 -3.99 18.03
C THR A 312 22.32 -3.34 16.65
N LEU A 313 22.35 -4.16 15.59
CA LEU A 313 22.16 -3.72 14.22
C LEU A 313 21.10 -4.60 13.54
N THR A 314 20.22 -3.96 12.77
CA THR A 314 19.22 -4.66 11.96
C THR A 314 19.89 -5.14 10.68
N LEU A 315 20.46 -6.34 10.72
CA LEU A 315 21.22 -6.93 9.62
C LEU A 315 20.45 -8.06 8.90
N PRO A 316 20.69 -8.26 7.59
CA PRO A 316 20.08 -9.33 6.81
C PRO A 316 20.25 -10.73 7.43
N HIS A 317 19.39 -11.67 7.06
CA HIS A 317 19.66 -13.06 7.42
C HIS A 317 20.84 -13.61 6.58
N PRO A 318 21.69 -14.50 7.12
CA PRO A 318 22.72 -15.18 6.34
C PRO A 318 22.20 -15.87 5.05
N SER A 319 20.94 -16.31 5.03
CA SER A 319 20.30 -16.83 3.81
C SER A 319 20.10 -15.75 2.76
N THR A 320 19.68 -14.54 3.15
CA THR A 320 19.52 -13.40 2.24
C THR A 320 20.84 -13.03 1.57
N ILE A 321 21.92 -12.94 2.36
CA ILE A 321 23.28 -12.72 1.82
C ILE A 321 23.66 -13.84 0.85
N ARG A 322 23.41 -15.11 1.23
CA ARG A 322 23.74 -16.25 0.37
C ARG A 322 22.98 -16.19 -0.96
N ASN A 323 21.71 -15.82 -0.93
CA ASN A 323 20.88 -15.72 -2.14
C ASN A 323 21.40 -14.62 -3.07
N VAL A 324 21.76 -13.45 -2.52
CA VAL A 324 22.35 -12.37 -3.32
C VAL A 324 23.68 -12.79 -3.92
N CYS A 325 24.59 -13.38 -3.13
CA CYS A 325 25.87 -13.88 -3.65
C CYS A 325 25.70 -15.04 -4.66
N SER A 326 24.64 -15.86 -4.54
CA SER A 326 24.41 -17.00 -5.45
C SER A 326 24.05 -16.60 -6.88
N SER A 327 23.62 -15.35 -7.10
CA SER A 327 23.40 -14.79 -8.44
C SER A 327 24.69 -14.76 -9.28
N ILE A 328 25.85 -14.69 -8.62
CA ILE A 328 27.16 -14.69 -9.26
C ILE A 328 27.59 -16.15 -9.41
N LYS A 329 27.28 -16.78 -10.55
CA LYS A 329 27.71 -18.15 -10.87
C LYS A 329 29.21 -18.21 -11.17
N MET A 330 30.06 -18.17 -10.14
CA MET A 330 31.50 -18.44 -10.28
C MET A 330 31.71 -19.95 -10.14
N CYS A 331 31.66 -20.68 -11.27
CA CYS A 331 32.02 -22.08 -11.31
C CYS A 331 33.23 -22.22 -12.24
N PRO A 332 34.39 -22.71 -11.77
CA PRO A 332 35.60 -22.78 -12.59
C PRO A 332 35.43 -23.58 -13.91
N GLN A 333 34.50 -24.53 -13.93
CA GLN A 333 34.13 -25.30 -15.13
C GLN A 333 33.31 -24.46 -16.13
N VAL A 334 32.51 -23.51 -15.65
CA VAL A 334 31.73 -22.57 -16.47
C VAL A 334 32.61 -21.40 -16.91
N ASP A 335 33.54 -20.95 -16.06
CA ASP A 335 34.56 -19.89 -16.33
C ASP A 335 35.55 -20.26 -17.45
N SER A 336 35.46 -21.50 -17.95
CA SER A 336 36.17 -22.01 -19.12
C SER A 336 35.44 -21.74 -20.44
N SER A 337 34.16 -21.34 -20.39
CA SER A 337 33.42 -20.85 -21.55
C SER A 337 33.87 -19.43 -21.89
N ASP A 338 34.07 -19.15 -23.19
CA ASP A 338 34.67 -17.88 -23.63
C ASP A 338 33.87 -16.64 -23.15
N ASP A 339 32.56 -16.77 -22.90
CA ASP A 339 31.69 -15.70 -22.41
C ASP A 339 31.96 -15.25 -20.96
N THR A 340 32.61 -16.10 -20.14
CA THR A 340 32.86 -15.86 -18.70
C THR A 340 34.34 -15.74 -18.36
N PHE A 341 35.22 -16.03 -19.32
CA PHE A 341 36.66 -15.94 -19.15
C PHE A 341 37.09 -14.50 -18.80
N LEU A 342 37.85 -14.34 -17.72
CA LEU A 342 38.34 -13.04 -17.19
C LEU A 342 37.25 -11.98 -16.91
N GLN A 343 35.97 -12.37 -16.82
CA GLN A 343 34.84 -11.44 -16.64
C GLN A 343 34.99 -10.56 -15.39
N TYR A 344 35.45 -11.14 -14.27
CA TYR A 344 35.69 -10.39 -13.03
C TYR A 344 36.69 -9.24 -13.24
N VAL A 345 37.83 -9.55 -13.85
CA VAL A 345 38.92 -8.60 -14.08
C VAL A 345 38.50 -7.54 -15.09
N SER A 346 37.75 -7.93 -16.12
CA SER A 346 37.16 -6.99 -17.09
C SER A 346 36.24 -5.95 -16.41
N GLN A 347 35.41 -6.37 -15.44
CA GLN A 347 34.60 -5.43 -14.67
C GLN A 347 35.43 -4.56 -13.73
N ARG A 348 36.50 -5.12 -13.14
CA ARG A 348 37.42 -4.35 -12.30
C ARG A 348 38.18 -3.30 -13.10
N PHE A 349 38.62 -3.61 -14.31
CA PHE A 349 39.34 -2.68 -15.20
C PHE A 349 38.61 -1.34 -15.36
N LYS A 350 37.28 -1.36 -15.48
CA LYS A 350 36.44 -0.16 -15.62
C LYS A 350 36.55 0.84 -14.45
N HIS A 351 37.01 0.37 -13.29
CA HIS A 351 37.13 1.16 -12.07
C HIS A 351 38.59 1.50 -11.73
N LEU A 352 39.55 1.06 -12.55
CA LEU A 352 40.97 1.31 -12.35
C LEU A 352 41.41 2.58 -13.09
N GLN A 353 42.35 3.30 -12.48
CA GLN A 353 42.96 4.47 -13.11
C GLN A 353 43.94 4.05 -14.21
N PRO A 354 44.21 4.90 -15.23
CA PRO A 354 45.09 4.54 -16.36
C PRO A 354 46.48 4.06 -15.97
N TYR A 355 47.05 4.60 -14.89
CA TYR A 355 48.37 4.17 -14.39
C TYR A 355 48.35 2.75 -13.81
N GLU A 356 47.18 2.25 -13.39
CA GLU A 356 47.03 0.93 -12.79
C GLU A 356 46.92 -0.19 -13.83
N HIS A 357 46.71 0.16 -15.10
CA HIS A 357 46.52 -0.80 -16.21
C HIS A 357 47.80 -1.53 -16.59
N THR A 358 48.97 -1.01 -16.17
CA THR A 358 50.26 -1.66 -16.39
C THR A 358 50.55 -2.65 -15.28
N VAL A 359 50.59 -3.95 -15.61
CA VAL A 359 50.58 -5.04 -14.63
C VAL A 359 51.67 -6.09 -14.86
N THR A 360 52.01 -6.80 -13.80
CA THR A 360 52.71 -8.09 -13.84
C THR A 360 51.73 -9.23 -13.61
N LEU A 361 51.95 -10.35 -14.31
CA LEU A 361 51.19 -11.58 -14.14
C LEU A 361 51.95 -12.51 -13.21
N MET A 362 51.39 -12.84 -12.05
CA MET A 362 51.96 -13.81 -11.11
C MET A 362 51.25 -15.15 -11.28
N LEU A 363 52.03 -16.22 -11.35
CA LEU A 363 51.57 -17.60 -11.44
C LEU A 363 52.03 -18.38 -10.21
N ASP A 364 51.08 -19.07 -9.55
CA ASP A 364 51.37 -20.00 -8.47
C ASP A 364 50.48 -21.25 -8.52
N GLU A 365 50.88 -22.30 -7.82
CA GLU A 365 50.17 -23.57 -7.69
C GLU A 365 49.77 -23.86 -6.24
N ILE A 366 48.46 -24.03 -6.02
CA ILE A 366 47.92 -24.43 -4.73
C ILE A 366 47.53 -25.90 -4.78
N HIS A 367 48.14 -26.74 -3.96
CA HIS A 367 47.72 -28.14 -3.82
C HIS A 367 46.42 -28.23 -3.02
N ILE A 368 45.45 -28.94 -3.58
CA ILE A 368 44.13 -29.12 -2.96
C ILE A 368 43.87 -30.59 -2.68
N LYS A 369 43.04 -30.88 -1.67
CA LYS A 369 42.58 -32.24 -1.43
C LYS A 369 41.69 -32.67 -2.60
N PRO A 370 42.00 -33.78 -3.30
CA PRO A 370 41.14 -34.25 -4.38
C PRO A 370 39.77 -34.65 -3.82
N CYS A 371 38.73 -33.90 -4.19
CA CYS A 371 37.34 -34.26 -3.90
C CYS A 371 36.38 -33.74 -4.98
N LEU A 372 35.26 -34.43 -5.14
CA LEU A 372 34.11 -33.95 -5.92
C LEU A 372 33.01 -33.57 -4.94
N ASP A 373 32.50 -32.35 -5.07
CA ASP A 373 31.42 -31.81 -4.26
C ASP A 373 30.19 -31.56 -5.15
N TYR A 374 29.01 -31.95 -4.68
CA TYR A 374 27.76 -31.58 -5.33
C TYR A 374 27.16 -30.34 -4.67
N LYS A 375 27.09 -29.22 -5.40
CA LYS A 375 26.58 -27.93 -4.90
C LYS A 375 25.61 -27.31 -5.91
N GLY A 376 24.36 -27.13 -5.49
CA GLY A 376 23.36 -26.37 -6.23
C GLY A 376 23.05 -26.91 -7.64
N GLY A 377 23.07 -28.23 -7.84
CA GLY A 377 22.85 -28.84 -9.15
C GLY A 377 24.11 -29.19 -9.92
N ASN A 378 25.27 -28.66 -9.51
CA ASN A 378 26.54 -28.79 -10.23
C ASN A 378 27.56 -29.65 -9.46
N ILE A 379 28.42 -30.35 -10.20
CA ILE A 379 29.55 -31.11 -9.65
C ILE A 379 30.80 -30.20 -9.71
N CYS A 380 31.32 -29.80 -8.56
CA CYS A 380 32.53 -29.01 -8.44
C CYS A 380 33.72 -29.89 -8.06
N GLY A 381 34.93 -29.50 -8.48
CA GLY A 381 36.18 -30.17 -8.09
C GLY A 381 36.82 -31.06 -9.17
N ALA A 382 36.20 -31.18 -10.35
CA ALA A 382 36.86 -31.79 -11.50
C ALA A 382 37.92 -30.84 -12.08
N ALA A 383 38.99 -31.41 -12.63
CA ALA A 383 40.02 -30.69 -13.36
C ALA A 383 39.46 -30.16 -14.70
N VAL A 384 40.01 -29.05 -15.18
CA VAL A 384 39.66 -28.51 -16.51
C VAL A 384 40.38 -29.27 -17.61
N ASN A 385 41.58 -29.79 -17.34
CA ASN A 385 42.41 -30.49 -18.31
C ASN A 385 42.17 -32.01 -18.36
N SER A 386 41.29 -32.57 -17.52
CA SER A 386 40.94 -33.99 -17.52
C SER A 386 39.55 -34.21 -16.91
N ASN A 387 38.91 -35.34 -17.20
CA ASN A 387 37.62 -35.70 -16.59
C ASN A 387 37.77 -36.24 -15.15
N GLU A 388 38.93 -36.01 -14.52
CA GLU A 388 39.27 -36.54 -13.21
C GLU A 388 39.26 -35.44 -12.15
N VAL A 389 39.37 -35.85 -10.88
CA VAL A 389 39.38 -34.94 -9.74
C VAL A 389 40.65 -34.09 -9.74
N ALA A 390 40.50 -32.77 -9.60
CA ALA A 390 41.63 -31.85 -9.54
C ALA A 390 42.50 -32.12 -8.30
N THR A 391 43.81 -32.09 -8.48
CA THR A 391 44.81 -32.28 -7.42
C THR A 391 45.47 -30.96 -7.03
N SER A 392 45.49 -30.01 -7.94
CA SER A 392 46.04 -28.68 -7.71
C SER A 392 45.22 -27.63 -8.45
N VAL A 393 45.43 -26.37 -8.07
CA VAL A 393 44.78 -25.21 -8.65
C VAL A 393 45.86 -24.24 -9.08
N ARG A 394 45.86 -23.86 -10.35
CA ARG A 394 46.73 -22.83 -10.90
C ARG A 394 46.06 -21.48 -10.73
N VAL A 395 46.72 -20.58 -10.03
CA VAL A 395 46.21 -19.24 -9.74
C VAL A 395 47.01 -18.22 -10.52
N PHE A 396 46.30 -17.41 -11.29
CA PHE A 396 46.84 -16.28 -12.04
C PHE A 396 46.42 -15.01 -11.31
N MET A 397 47.37 -14.23 -10.84
CA MET A 397 47.12 -12.95 -10.18
C MET A 397 47.72 -11.83 -11.01
N ILE A 398 47.06 -10.68 -11.04
CA ILE A 398 47.64 -9.46 -11.61
C ILE A 398 48.02 -8.51 -10.51
N GLN A 399 49.15 -7.83 -10.67
CA GLN A 399 49.59 -6.77 -9.77
C GLN A 399 50.01 -5.56 -10.58
N SER A 400 49.46 -4.39 -10.24
CA SER A 400 49.90 -3.14 -10.85
C SER A 400 51.35 -2.84 -10.49
N LEU A 401 52.11 -2.33 -11.46
CA LEU A 401 53.46 -1.83 -11.22
C LEU A 401 53.48 -0.46 -10.54
N LEU A 402 52.40 0.31 -10.69
CA LEU A 402 52.33 1.72 -10.26
C LEU A 402 51.35 1.95 -9.10
N SER A 403 50.70 0.90 -8.58
CA SER A 403 49.81 0.98 -7.43
C SER A 403 49.85 -0.29 -6.58
N ALA A 404 49.18 -0.24 -5.42
CA ALA A 404 48.99 -1.41 -4.56
C ALA A 404 47.94 -2.41 -5.09
N PHE A 405 47.34 -2.13 -6.26
CA PHE A 405 46.33 -3.00 -6.86
C PHE A 405 46.91 -4.39 -7.13
N LYS A 406 46.30 -5.41 -6.50
CA LYS A 406 46.65 -6.82 -6.65
C LYS A 406 45.41 -7.66 -6.47
N GLU A 407 45.08 -8.47 -7.48
CA GLU A 407 43.83 -9.24 -7.52
C GLU A 407 44.06 -10.59 -8.22
N VAL A 408 43.18 -11.55 -7.93
CA VAL A 408 43.16 -12.84 -8.63
C VAL A 408 42.48 -12.63 -9.98
N ALA A 409 43.22 -12.91 -11.05
CA ALA A 409 42.70 -12.78 -12.41
C ALA A 409 41.93 -14.01 -12.86
N HIS A 410 42.48 -15.20 -12.60
CA HIS A 410 41.87 -16.45 -13.00
C HIS A 410 42.33 -17.62 -12.11
N ILE A 411 41.47 -18.63 -11.98
CA ILE A 411 41.70 -19.81 -11.14
C ILE A 411 41.37 -21.05 -11.98
N LEU A 412 42.35 -21.92 -12.19
CA LEU A 412 42.21 -23.14 -12.99
C LEU A 412 42.48 -24.39 -12.15
N PRO A 413 41.44 -25.17 -11.79
CA PRO A 413 41.64 -26.48 -11.18
C PRO A 413 42.18 -27.46 -12.23
N VAL A 414 43.26 -28.16 -11.91
CA VAL A 414 43.97 -29.04 -12.84
C VAL A 414 44.38 -30.35 -12.18
N LYS A 415 44.65 -31.35 -13.01
CA LYS A 415 45.28 -32.60 -12.62
C LYS A 415 46.44 -32.88 -13.55
N THR A 416 47.65 -32.99 -13.03
CA THR A 416 48.88 -33.29 -13.79
C THR A 416 49.03 -32.47 -15.08
N VAL A 417 49.68 -31.32 -14.99
CA VAL A 417 49.88 -30.40 -16.12
C VAL A 417 51.24 -30.64 -16.77
N GLN A 418 51.33 -30.60 -18.10
CA GLN A 418 52.61 -30.57 -18.81
C GLN A 418 53.07 -29.13 -19.10
N GLY A 419 54.36 -28.93 -19.38
CA GLY A 419 54.88 -27.59 -19.68
C GLY A 419 54.21 -26.93 -20.89
N GLU A 420 53.85 -27.73 -21.89
CA GLU A 420 53.10 -27.32 -23.08
C GLU A 420 51.70 -26.79 -22.71
N ASP A 421 50.97 -27.54 -21.88
CA ASP A 421 49.64 -27.14 -21.43
C ASP A 421 49.68 -25.83 -20.65
N LEU A 422 50.67 -25.69 -19.74
CA LEU A 422 50.84 -24.46 -18.98
C LEU A 422 51.19 -23.27 -19.89
N HIS A 423 52.03 -23.48 -20.91
CA HIS A 423 52.33 -22.43 -21.89
C HIS A 423 51.06 -21.95 -22.60
N CYS A 424 50.21 -22.89 -23.07
CA CYS A 424 48.93 -22.55 -23.69
C CYS A 424 48.01 -21.77 -22.74
N MET A 425 47.91 -22.19 -21.47
CA MET A 425 47.10 -21.49 -20.46
C MET A 425 47.62 -20.07 -20.19
N LEU A 426 48.94 -19.91 -19.99
CA LEU A 426 49.58 -18.61 -19.79
C LEU A 426 49.33 -17.69 -20.99
N LYS A 427 49.52 -18.20 -22.21
CA LYS A 427 49.28 -17.44 -23.43
C LYS A 427 47.82 -16.98 -23.53
N LYS A 428 46.85 -17.85 -23.25
CA LYS A 428 45.42 -17.49 -23.25
C LYS A 428 45.12 -16.37 -22.24
N VAL A 429 45.67 -16.45 -21.03
CA VAL A 429 45.48 -15.43 -19.98
C VAL A 429 46.12 -14.10 -20.37
N ILE A 430 47.36 -14.11 -20.89
CA ILE A 430 48.06 -12.89 -21.32
C ILE A 430 47.27 -12.18 -22.42
N LEU A 431 46.90 -12.90 -23.48
CA LEU A 431 46.13 -12.33 -24.60
C LEU A 431 44.78 -11.79 -24.13
N GLY A 432 44.06 -12.54 -23.30
CA GLY A 432 42.77 -12.07 -22.76
C GLY A 432 42.90 -10.83 -21.88
N LEU A 433 43.97 -10.69 -21.10
CA LEU A 433 44.24 -9.48 -20.33
C LEU A 433 44.57 -8.29 -21.24
N GLU A 434 45.36 -8.50 -22.29
CA GLU A 434 45.69 -7.46 -23.27
C GLU A 434 44.47 -7.01 -24.08
N GLU A 435 43.58 -7.93 -24.47
CA GLU A 435 42.31 -7.63 -25.13
C GLU A 435 41.38 -6.77 -24.24
N ILE A 436 41.38 -6.98 -22.93
CA ILE A 436 40.65 -6.13 -21.97
C ILE A 436 41.24 -4.71 -21.89
N GLY A 437 42.54 -4.56 -22.16
CA GLY A 437 43.26 -3.29 -22.10
C GLY A 437 44.35 -3.22 -21.03
N TYR A 438 44.63 -4.31 -20.31
CA TYR A 438 45.80 -4.37 -19.43
C TYR A 438 47.08 -4.46 -20.27
N ARG A 439 48.17 -3.89 -19.76
CA ARG A 439 49.50 -4.06 -20.35
C ARG A 439 50.34 -4.99 -19.48
N VAL A 440 50.47 -6.24 -19.90
CA VAL A 440 51.24 -7.26 -19.17
C VAL A 440 52.72 -7.12 -19.53
N ILE A 441 53.55 -6.66 -18.59
CA ILE A 441 54.98 -6.40 -18.86
C ILE A 441 55.88 -7.60 -18.50
N ALA A 442 55.50 -8.36 -17.48
CA ALA A 442 56.31 -9.48 -17.00
C ALA A 442 55.43 -10.58 -16.41
N VAL A 443 55.95 -11.81 -16.49
CA VAL A 443 55.38 -12.97 -15.80
C VAL A 443 56.31 -13.39 -14.67
N VAL A 444 55.77 -13.53 -13.47
CA VAL A 444 56.49 -13.94 -12.25
C VAL A 444 55.98 -15.33 -11.85
N CYS A 445 56.89 -16.28 -11.72
CA CYS A 445 56.57 -17.64 -11.30
C CYS A 445 57.74 -18.23 -10.50
N ASP A 446 57.48 -19.33 -9.77
CA ASP A 446 58.55 -20.05 -9.07
C ASP A 446 59.55 -20.70 -10.06
N ASN A 447 60.67 -21.19 -9.55
CA ASN A 447 61.68 -21.87 -10.35
C ASN A 447 61.44 -23.39 -10.44
N ASN A 448 60.18 -23.84 -10.55
CA ASN A 448 59.88 -25.25 -10.80
C ASN A 448 60.23 -25.63 -12.26
N SER A 449 60.64 -26.88 -12.50
CA SER A 449 60.96 -27.41 -13.83
C SER A 449 59.83 -27.24 -14.84
N LEU A 450 58.58 -27.37 -14.39
CA LEU A 450 57.40 -27.21 -15.24
C LEU A 450 57.28 -25.76 -15.73
N ASN A 451 57.43 -24.77 -14.82
CA ASN A 451 57.38 -23.36 -15.16
C ASN A 451 58.53 -22.96 -16.09
N ARG A 452 59.75 -23.47 -15.84
CA ARG A 452 60.88 -23.27 -16.78
C ARG A 452 60.58 -23.79 -18.18
N LYS A 453 59.96 -24.97 -18.30
CA LYS A 453 59.60 -25.57 -19.59
C LYS A 453 58.57 -24.70 -20.33
N ALA A 454 57.54 -24.25 -19.64
CA ALA A 454 56.51 -23.38 -20.21
C ALA A 454 57.06 -22.01 -20.63
N MET A 455 57.94 -21.40 -19.82
CA MET A 455 58.55 -20.11 -20.13
C MET A 455 59.51 -20.18 -21.31
N LYS A 456 60.26 -21.29 -21.46
CA LYS A 456 61.16 -21.50 -22.59
C LYS A 456 60.43 -21.48 -23.93
N MET A 457 59.17 -21.89 -23.97
CA MET A 457 58.34 -21.89 -25.19
C MET A 457 57.88 -20.49 -25.63
N PHE A 458 58.05 -19.45 -24.79
CA PHE A 458 57.83 -18.06 -25.22
C PHE A 458 59.05 -17.45 -25.94
N LEU A 459 60.21 -18.11 -25.88
CA LEU A 459 61.37 -17.68 -26.63
C LEU A 459 61.15 -17.99 -28.12
N PRO A 460 61.60 -17.12 -29.04
CA PRO A 460 61.61 -17.46 -30.45
C PRO A 460 62.39 -18.77 -30.66
N GLU A 461 61.91 -19.61 -31.58
CA GLU A 461 62.72 -20.76 -32.01
C GLU A 461 64.07 -20.23 -32.55
N PRO A 462 65.18 -20.88 -32.19
CA PRO A 462 66.53 -20.41 -32.50
C PRO A 462 66.83 -20.36 -34.00
#